data_AF-W6RNG3-F1
#
_entry.id   AF-W6RNG3-F1
#
_cell.length_a   1.000
_cell.length_b   1.000
_cell.length_c   1.000
_cell.angle_alpha   90.00
_cell.angle_beta   90.00
_cell.angle_gamma   90.00
#
_symmetry.space_group_name_H-M   'P 1'
#
loop_
_entity.id
_entity.type
_entity.pdbx_description
1 polymer ?
#
loop_
_entity_poly.entity_id
_entity_poly.type
_entity_poly.pdbx_seq_one_letter_code
_entity_poly.pdbx_strand_id
1 'polypeptide(L)'
;MLRAFASAGWDPADKITLRTSAEIGLSVVLDRPDLDAPVSALLFEGRKQDLAFERAVGKSADERHHVRFWLTRSTGADGRPLWLGSASFDRGVGFSHDTGQITHHIAPDVDADRDLIIADLQKAGQLSSTYEIPGIGAPKTGRNGGGDPYFSDGKAMIGVLRGLATS
;
A
#
# COMPACT_ATOMS: atom_id res chain seq x y z
N MET A 1 3.54 11.97 2.27
CA MET A 1 2.76 10.78 1.87
C MET A 1 1.84 11.09 0.71
N LEU A 2 0.70 11.79 0.91
CA LEU A 2 -0.32 12.00 -0.14
C LEU A 2 0.23 12.54 -1.46
N ARG A 3 0.95 13.67 -1.43
CA ARG A 3 1.58 14.25 -2.63
C ARG A 3 2.59 13.32 -3.29
N ALA A 4 3.33 12.54 -2.50
CA ALA A 4 4.34 11.63 -3.01
C ALA A 4 3.69 10.48 -3.79
N PHE A 5 2.64 9.88 -3.22
CA PHE A 5 1.88 8.80 -3.87
C PHE A 5 1.14 9.29 -5.11
N ALA A 6 0.47 10.44 -5.05
CA ALA A 6 -0.16 11.03 -6.22
C ALA A 6 0.84 11.34 -7.35
N SER A 7 2.02 11.88 -7.01
CA SER A 7 3.09 12.14 -8.00
C SER A 7 3.66 10.85 -8.60
N ALA A 8 3.53 9.73 -7.88
CA ALA A 8 3.92 8.41 -8.34
C ALA A 8 2.80 7.65 -9.09
N GLY A 9 1.65 8.29 -9.33
CA GLY A 9 0.53 7.68 -10.05
C GLY A 9 -0.30 6.69 -9.23
N TRP A 10 -0.27 6.82 -7.91
CA TRP A 10 -1.11 6.06 -6.98
C TRP A 10 -2.30 6.90 -6.54
N ASP A 11 -3.46 6.25 -6.45
CA ASP A 11 -4.73 6.87 -6.08
C ASP A 11 -5.15 6.46 -4.67
N PRO A 12 -5.88 7.30 -3.91
CA PRO A 12 -6.50 6.90 -2.65
C PRO A 12 -7.43 5.71 -2.80
N ALA A 13 -7.32 4.75 -1.87
CA ALA A 13 -8.09 3.49 -1.88
C ALA A 13 -9.22 3.44 -0.84
N ASP A 14 -9.39 4.48 -0.02
CA ASP A 14 -10.50 4.56 0.94
C ASP A 14 -11.02 5.99 1.17
N LYS A 15 -12.22 6.08 1.77
CA LYS A 15 -12.91 7.35 2.05
C LYS A 15 -12.11 8.27 2.99
N ILE A 16 -11.30 7.70 3.89
CA ILE A 16 -10.49 8.48 4.83
C ILE A 16 -9.38 9.20 4.07
N THR A 17 -8.62 8.47 3.26
CA THR A 17 -7.54 9.00 2.43
C THR A 17 -8.05 10.02 1.42
N LEU A 18 -9.21 9.75 0.81
CA LEU A 18 -9.88 10.71 -0.08
C LEU A 18 -10.23 12.01 0.62
N ARG A 19 -10.87 11.93 1.80
CA ARG A 19 -11.23 13.11 2.59
C ARG A 19 -9.98 13.92 2.94
N THR A 20 -8.94 13.28 3.46
CA THR A 20 -7.69 13.96 3.80
C THR A 20 -7.05 14.59 2.57
N SER A 21 -7.04 13.92 1.42
CA SER A 21 -6.53 14.48 0.17
C SER A 21 -7.28 15.75 -0.26
N ALA A 22 -8.61 15.73 -0.16
CA ALA A 22 -9.45 16.89 -0.47
C ALA A 22 -9.22 18.05 0.51
N GLU A 23 -9.12 17.77 1.82
CA GLU A 23 -8.85 18.77 2.87
C GLU A 23 -7.51 19.50 2.64
N ILE A 24 -6.50 18.82 2.06
CA ILE A 24 -5.19 19.42 1.76
C ILE A 24 -5.08 19.98 0.33
N GLY A 25 -6.20 20.05 -0.41
CA GLY A 25 -6.27 20.63 -1.75
C GLY A 25 -5.60 19.79 -2.86
N LEU A 26 -5.56 18.46 -2.71
CA LEU A 26 -5.06 17.57 -3.76
C LEU A 26 -6.21 17.12 -4.67
N SER A 27 -6.01 17.21 -6.00
CA SER A 27 -6.95 16.66 -6.97
C SER A 27 -6.89 15.13 -6.93
N VAL A 28 -8.05 14.49 -6.76
CA VAL A 28 -8.17 13.03 -6.76
C VAL A 28 -9.23 12.59 -7.77
N VAL A 29 -8.96 11.50 -8.48
CA VAL A 29 -9.90 10.88 -9.39
C VAL A 29 -10.89 10.01 -8.60
N LEU A 30 -12.17 10.41 -8.60
CA LEU A 30 -13.23 9.77 -7.80
C LEU A 30 -14.07 8.74 -8.57
N ASP A 31 -13.77 8.45 -9.83
CA ASP A 31 -14.60 7.58 -10.68
C ASP A 31 -14.30 6.09 -10.44
N ARG A 32 -14.62 5.59 -9.23
CA ARG A 32 -14.38 4.20 -8.83
C ARG A 32 -15.59 3.54 -8.17
N PRO A 33 -16.15 2.47 -8.77
CA PRO A 33 -17.26 1.70 -8.20
C PRO A 33 -16.93 1.04 -6.84
N ASP A 34 -15.65 0.73 -6.62
CA ASP A 34 -15.17 -0.09 -5.49
C ASP A 34 -15.05 0.66 -4.16
N LEU A 35 -15.35 1.97 -4.09
CA LEU A 35 -15.26 2.73 -2.83
C LEU A 35 -16.30 2.31 -1.77
N ASP A 36 -17.31 1.52 -2.15
CA ASP A 36 -18.33 0.99 -1.25
C ASP A 36 -18.06 -0.45 -0.77
N ALA A 37 -17.13 -1.17 -1.40
CA ALA A 37 -16.65 -2.45 -0.90
C ALA A 37 -15.38 -2.19 -0.08
N PRO A 38 -15.42 -2.24 1.26
CA PRO A 38 -14.23 -1.98 2.05
C PRO A 38 -13.18 -3.03 1.68
N VAL A 39 -12.03 -2.55 1.21
CA VAL A 39 -10.77 -3.28 1.32
C VAL A 39 -10.77 -3.94 2.71
N SER A 40 -10.70 -5.27 2.77
CA SER A 40 -10.82 -6.00 4.04
C SER A 40 -9.91 -5.36 5.09
N ALA A 41 -10.47 -5.07 6.27
CA ALA A 41 -9.75 -4.35 7.30
C ALA A 41 -8.56 -5.18 7.79
N LEU A 42 -7.36 -4.86 7.30
CA LEU A 42 -6.12 -5.29 7.91
C LEU A 42 -5.89 -4.41 9.13
N LEU A 43 -5.68 -5.03 10.28
CA LEU A 43 -5.48 -4.32 11.54
C LEU A 43 -4.02 -4.39 11.94
N PHE A 44 -3.44 -3.24 12.28
CA PHE A 44 -2.17 -3.16 12.96
C PHE A 44 -2.41 -2.59 14.35
N GLU A 45 -2.01 -3.32 15.41
CA GLU A 45 -2.26 -2.94 16.81
C GLU A 45 -3.73 -2.63 17.12
N GLY A 46 -4.67 -3.35 16.49
CA GLY A 46 -6.12 -3.13 16.64
C GLY A 46 -6.65 -1.88 15.94
N ARG A 47 -5.82 -1.14 15.19
CA ARG A 47 -6.21 0.04 14.41
C ARG A 47 -6.30 -0.28 12.92
N LYS A 48 -7.31 0.30 12.26
CA LYS A 48 -7.36 0.42 10.80
C LYS A 48 -6.26 1.37 10.32
N GLN A 49 -5.91 1.24 9.05
CA GLN A 49 -4.91 2.09 8.40
C GLN A 49 -5.31 3.57 8.45
N ASP A 50 -4.30 4.43 8.51
CA ASP A 50 -4.46 5.88 8.48
C ASP A 50 -4.51 6.40 7.04
N LEU A 51 -3.78 5.76 6.12
CA LEU A 51 -3.81 6.03 4.68
C LEU A 51 -3.83 4.72 3.88
N ALA A 52 -4.51 4.71 2.74
CA ALA A 52 -4.50 3.61 1.79
C ALA A 52 -4.42 4.13 0.36
N PHE A 53 -3.57 3.51 -0.46
CA PHE A 53 -3.43 3.83 -1.88
C PHE A 53 -3.53 2.57 -2.73
N GLU A 54 -3.91 2.75 -3.98
CA GLU A 54 -3.97 1.70 -4.98
C GLU A 54 -3.45 2.16 -6.34
N ARG A 55 -3.01 1.19 -7.14
CA ARG A 55 -2.58 1.39 -8.52
C ARG A 55 -3.08 0.24 -9.37
N ALA A 56 -3.90 0.54 -10.37
CA ALA A 56 -4.43 -0.45 -11.29
C ALA A 56 -3.34 -0.99 -12.23
N VAL A 57 -3.48 -2.26 -12.61
CA VAL A 57 -2.67 -2.92 -13.62
C VAL A 57 -3.51 -3.10 -14.88
N GLY A 58 -3.01 -2.60 -16.01
CA GLY A 58 -3.72 -2.70 -17.28
C GLY A 58 -5.01 -1.87 -17.33
N LYS A 59 -6.08 -2.44 -17.90
CA LYS A 59 -7.34 -1.74 -18.18
C LYS A 59 -8.55 -2.31 -17.41
N SER A 60 -8.42 -3.48 -16.79
CA SER A 60 -9.49 -4.08 -15.98
C SER A 60 -9.35 -3.68 -14.52
N ALA A 61 -10.47 -3.74 -13.78
CA ALA A 61 -10.49 -3.47 -12.35
C ALA A 61 -9.93 -4.62 -11.50
N ASP A 62 -9.61 -5.75 -12.14
CA ASP A 62 -9.37 -7.04 -11.49
C ASP A 62 -7.97 -7.16 -10.89
N GLU A 63 -6.99 -6.38 -11.38
CA GLU A 63 -5.61 -6.45 -10.91
C GLU A 63 -5.16 -5.09 -10.36
N ARG A 64 -4.82 -5.06 -9.07
CA ARG A 64 -4.49 -3.82 -8.36
C ARG A 64 -3.41 -4.04 -7.33
N HIS A 65 -2.40 -3.18 -7.35
CA HIS A 65 -1.50 -3.03 -6.22
C HIS A 65 -2.18 -2.18 -5.16
N HIS A 66 -2.06 -2.58 -3.90
CA HIS A 66 -2.53 -1.84 -2.75
C HIS A 66 -1.39 -1.61 -1.77
N VAL A 67 -1.39 -0.45 -1.13
CA VAL A 67 -0.53 -0.16 0.00
C VAL A 67 -1.31 0.56 1.10
N ARG A 68 -1.08 0.16 2.34
CA ARG A 68 -1.70 0.74 3.54
C ARG A 68 -0.62 1.26 4.46
N PHE A 69 -0.89 2.37 5.13
CA PHE A 69 0.03 3.00 6.05
C PHE A 69 -0.62 3.28 7.40
N TRP A 70 0.14 3.01 8.47
CA TRP A 70 -0.17 3.38 9.83
C TRP A 70 0.88 4.36 10.34
N LEU A 71 0.42 5.48 10.91
CA LEU A 71 1.32 6.38 11.61
C LEU A 71 1.72 5.71 12.94
N THR A 72 3.01 5.46 13.10
CA THR A 72 3.52 4.86 14.35
C THR A 72 3.69 5.93 15.42
N ARG A 73 3.84 5.51 16.68
CA ARG A 73 4.24 6.41 17.79
C ARG A 73 5.74 6.76 17.77
N SER A 74 6.49 6.14 16.87
CA SER A 74 7.95 6.31 16.74
C SER A 74 8.28 7.34 15.67
N THR A 75 9.50 7.86 15.74
CA THR A 75 10.08 8.73 14.72
C THR A 75 11.28 8.05 14.06
N GLY A 76 11.57 8.43 12.82
CA GLY A 76 12.81 8.08 12.15
C GLY A 76 14.01 8.72 12.84
N ALA A 77 15.22 8.28 12.46
CA ALA A 77 16.48 8.76 13.03
C ALA A 77 16.67 10.29 12.88
N ASP A 78 15.99 10.90 11.92
CA ASP A 78 16.00 12.34 11.64
C ASP A 78 14.81 13.09 12.28
N GLY A 79 14.06 12.45 13.17
CA GLY A 79 12.91 13.02 13.86
C GLY A 79 11.63 13.08 13.02
N ARG A 80 11.64 12.63 11.75
CA ARG A 80 10.42 12.59 10.93
C ARG A 80 9.44 11.51 11.41
N PRO A 81 8.13 11.69 11.21
CA PRO A 81 7.14 10.66 11.52
C PRO A 81 7.45 9.35 10.80
N LEU A 82 7.45 8.23 11.54
CA LEU A 82 7.63 6.91 10.96
C LEU A 82 6.28 6.29 10.63
N TRP A 83 6.13 5.85 9.37
CA TRP A 83 4.94 5.16 8.88
C TRP A 83 5.26 3.70 8.63
N LEU A 84 4.46 2.80 9.19
CA LEU A 84 4.51 1.37 8.87
C LEU A 84 3.67 1.11 7.62
N GLY A 85 4.25 0.45 6.62
CA GLY A 85 3.58 0.11 5.36
C GLY A 85 3.26 -1.38 5.26
N SER A 86 2.17 -1.72 4.59
CA SER A 86 1.85 -3.09 4.13
C SER A 86 1.40 -3.03 2.67
N ALA A 87 2.08 -3.80 1.82
CA ALA A 87 1.85 -3.86 0.39
C ALA A 87 1.24 -5.20 -0.01
N SER A 88 0.38 -5.21 -1.03
CA SER A 88 -0.27 -6.42 -1.54
C SER A 88 -0.75 -6.23 -2.98
N PHE A 89 -0.48 -7.19 -3.85
CA PHE A 89 -1.07 -7.26 -5.19
C PHE A 89 -2.28 -8.19 -5.20
N ASP A 90 -3.45 -7.64 -5.53
CA ASP A 90 -4.60 -8.43 -5.97
C ASP A 90 -4.36 -8.81 -7.43
N ARG A 91 -4.18 -10.11 -7.70
CA ARG A 91 -3.90 -10.65 -9.04
C ARG A 91 -5.15 -11.20 -9.72
N GLY A 92 -6.33 -10.83 -9.24
CA GLY A 92 -7.60 -11.14 -9.88
C GLY A 92 -8.49 -12.12 -9.16
N VAL A 93 -9.66 -12.27 -9.76
CA VAL A 93 -10.78 -13.07 -9.29
C VAL A 93 -10.62 -14.53 -9.71
N GLY A 94 -10.54 -15.44 -8.75
CA GLY A 94 -10.92 -16.83 -8.96
C GLY A 94 -12.45 -16.94 -8.89
N PHE A 95 -13.09 -17.52 -9.91
CA PHE A 95 -14.46 -18.00 -9.76
C PHE A 95 -14.41 -19.33 -9.00
N SER A 96 -14.92 -19.35 -7.77
CA SER A 96 -15.24 -20.62 -7.13
C SER A 96 -16.40 -21.27 -7.88
N HIS A 97 -16.12 -22.33 -8.64
CA HIS A 97 -17.13 -23.09 -9.37
C HIS A 97 -18.18 -23.74 -8.43
N ASP A 98 -17.86 -23.90 -7.15
CA ASP A 98 -18.71 -24.57 -6.17
C ASP A 98 -19.59 -23.60 -5.34
N THR A 99 -19.16 -22.34 -5.18
CA THR A 99 -19.88 -21.37 -4.31
C THR A 99 -20.33 -20.10 -5.02
N GLY A 100 -19.88 -19.85 -6.26
CA GLY A 100 -20.17 -18.61 -6.98
C GLY A 100 -19.58 -17.35 -6.33
N GLN A 101 -18.71 -17.51 -5.33
CA GLN A 101 -18.02 -16.40 -4.69
C GLN A 101 -16.80 -15.99 -5.52
N ILE A 102 -16.68 -14.67 -5.73
CA ILE A 102 -15.48 -14.00 -6.23
C ILE A 102 -14.39 -14.17 -5.16
N THR A 103 -13.40 -15.02 -5.40
CA THR A 103 -12.23 -15.12 -4.52
C THR A 103 -11.13 -14.24 -5.08
N HIS A 104 -10.95 -13.06 -4.51
CA HIS A 104 -9.78 -12.22 -4.77
C HIS A 104 -8.53 -12.94 -4.27
N HIS A 105 -7.56 -13.17 -5.15
CA HIS A 105 -6.31 -13.82 -4.79
C HIS A 105 -5.20 -12.80 -4.65
N ILE A 106 -4.54 -12.82 -3.50
CA ILE A 106 -3.32 -12.04 -3.29
C ILE A 106 -2.12 -12.79 -3.88
N ALA A 107 -1.27 -12.07 -4.60
CA ALA A 107 -0.04 -12.65 -5.13
C ALA A 107 0.92 -13.03 -3.99
N PRO A 108 1.70 -14.11 -4.16
CA PRO A 108 2.55 -14.62 -3.07
C PRO A 108 3.82 -13.80 -2.84
N ASP A 109 4.27 -13.03 -3.82
CA ASP A 109 5.53 -12.27 -3.75
C ASP A 109 5.29 -10.87 -3.15
N VAL A 110 5.33 -10.78 -1.82
CA VAL A 110 5.10 -9.50 -1.13
C VAL A 110 6.28 -8.54 -1.28
N ASP A 111 7.47 -9.06 -1.60
CA ASP A 111 8.66 -8.25 -1.81
C ASP A 111 8.60 -7.52 -3.16
N ALA A 112 8.06 -8.16 -4.20
CA ALA A 112 7.83 -7.52 -5.49
C ALA A 112 6.92 -6.28 -5.37
N ASP A 113 5.86 -6.35 -4.56
CA ASP A 113 4.99 -5.21 -4.27
C ASP A 113 5.68 -4.09 -3.48
N ARG A 114 6.45 -4.47 -2.44
CA ARG A 114 7.27 -3.54 -1.66
C ARG A 114 8.25 -2.79 -2.57
N ASP A 115 8.93 -3.52 -3.43
CA ASP A 115 9.96 -2.98 -4.31
C ASP A 115 9.37 -2.11 -5.41
N LEU A 116 8.19 -2.47 -5.94
CA LEU A 116 7.43 -1.65 -6.89
C LEU A 116 7.09 -0.28 -6.30
N ILE A 117 6.56 -0.23 -5.08
CA ILE A 117 6.20 1.05 -4.42
C ILE A 117 7.43 1.95 -4.28
N ILE A 118 8.56 1.38 -3.86
CA ILE A 118 9.81 2.12 -3.67
C ILE A 118 10.35 2.62 -5.01
N ALA A 119 10.34 1.77 -6.04
CA ALA A 119 10.74 2.13 -7.39
C ALA A 119 9.87 3.25 -7.97
N ASP A 120 8.55 3.20 -7.77
CA ASP A 120 7.61 4.24 -8.23
C ASP A 120 7.89 5.59 -7.56
N LEU A 121 8.02 5.60 -6.23
CA LEU A 121 8.32 6.81 -5.47
C LEU A 121 9.69 7.38 -5.85
N GLN A 122 10.68 6.53 -6.10
CA GLN A 122 12.00 6.94 -6.56
C GLN A 122 11.94 7.53 -7.97
N LYS A 123 11.23 6.88 -8.90
CA LYS A 123 11.03 7.35 -10.28
C LYS A 123 10.30 8.70 -10.33
N ALA A 124 9.35 8.91 -9.43
CA ALA A 124 8.66 10.18 -9.25
C ALA A 124 9.49 11.25 -8.53
N GLY A 125 10.74 10.96 -8.19
CA GLY A 125 11.65 11.88 -7.49
C GLY A 125 11.23 12.19 -6.06
N GLN A 126 10.39 11.35 -5.43
CA GLN A 126 9.80 11.62 -4.11
C GLN A 126 10.64 11.11 -2.95
N LEU A 127 11.66 10.28 -3.20
CA LEU A 127 12.57 9.76 -2.18
C LEU A 127 13.89 10.54 -2.15
N SER A 128 14.36 10.86 -0.94
CA SER A 128 15.73 11.36 -0.70
C SER A 128 16.73 10.23 -0.51
N SER A 129 16.29 9.12 0.08
CA SER A 129 17.10 7.93 0.32
C SER A 129 16.23 6.71 0.54
N THR A 130 16.82 5.54 0.33
CA THR A 130 16.25 4.23 0.65
C THR A 130 17.29 3.37 1.35
N TYR A 131 16.85 2.50 2.25
CA TYR A 131 17.70 1.48 2.86
C TYR A 131 16.86 0.34 3.42
N GLU A 132 17.48 -0.85 3.51
CA GLU A 132 16.84 -2.03 4.06
C GLU A 132 17.13 -2.17 5.55
N ILE A 133 16.16 -2.72 6.28
CA ILE A 133 16.34 -3.19 7.65
C ILE A 133 15.88 -4.66 7.74
N PRO A 134 16.46 -5.46 8.65
CA PRO A 134 15.91 -6.78 8.97
C PRO A 134 14.46 -6.65 9.45
N GLY A 135 13.58 -7.51 8.94
CA GLY A 135 12.23 -7.66 9.47
C GLY A 135 12.25 -8.27 10.87
N ILE A 136 11.25 -7.92 11.69
CA ILE A 136 11.10 -8.49 13.04
C ILE A 136 10.27 -9.76 12.92
N GLY A 137 10.91 -10.93 13.04
CA GLY A 137 10.21 -12.22 13.06
C GLY A 137 9.41 -12.54 11.79
N ALA A 138 9.73 -11.91 10.66
CA ALA A 138 9.00 -12.09 9.40
C ALA A 138 9.14 -13.54 8.92
N PRO A 139 8.04 -14.31 8.81
CA PRO A 139 8.09 -15.63 8.20
C PRO A 139 8.51 -15.46 6.74
N LYS A 140 9.57 -16.16 6.33
CA LYS A 140 9.99 -16.17 4.92
C LYS A 140 8.94 -16.77 4.00
N THR A 141 8.01 -17.54 4.56
CA THR A 141 6.85 -18.12 3.88
C THR A 141 5.69 -18.22 4.85
N GLY A 142 4.46 -18.09 4.37
CA GLY A 142 3.26 -18.26 5.20
C GLY A 142 1.98 -18.26 4.38
N ARG A 143 0.85 -18.04 5.05
CA ARG A 143 -0.44 -17.77 4.41
C ARG A 143 -1.06 -16.49 4.97
N ASN A 144 -1.75 -15.73 4.12
CA ASN A 144 -2.49 -14.54 4.53
C ASN A 144 -3.84 -14.91 5.18
N GLY A 145 -4.61 -13.91 5.62
CA GLY A 145 -5.92 -14.14 6.25
C GLY A 145 -6.99 -14.78 5.33
N GLY A 146 -6.81 -14.71 4.01
CA GLY A 146 -7.64 -15.40 3.01
C GLY A 146 -7.14 -16.80 2.64
N GLY A 147 -5.99 -17.22 3.19
CA GLY A 147 -5.38 -18.51 2.92
C GLY A 147 -4.41 -18.55 1.74
N ASP A 148 -4.19 -17.45 1.00
CA ASP A 148 -3.20 -17.44 -0.09
C ASP A 148 -1.79 -17.56 0.49
N PRO A 149 -0.90 -18.35 -0.14
CA PRO A 149 0.49 -18.42 0.27
C PRO A 149 1.20 -17.09 0.03
N TYR A 150 2.22 -16.78 0.83
CA TYR A 150 3.16 -15.69 0.57
C TYR A 150 4.59 -16.12 0.88
N PHE A 151 5.56 -15.38 0.32
CA PHE A 151 6.98 -15.48 0.66
C PHE A 151 7.64 -14.09 0.74
N SER A 152 8.70 -13.98 1.55
CA SER A 152 9.49 -12.76 1.72
C SER A 152 10.96 -13.07 2.00
N ASP A 153 11.85 -12.18 1.59
CA ASP A 153 13.27 -12.12 1.93
C ASP A 153 13.51 -11.81 3.43
N GLY A 154 12.45 -11.44 4.15
CA GLY A 154 12.46 -11.16 5.58
C GLY A 154 13.01 -9.77 5.91
N LYS A 155 13.05 -8.85 4.95
CA LYS A 155 13.49 -7.48 5.12
C LYS A 155 12.34 -6.50 4.96
N ALA A 156 12.49 -5.33 5.57
CA ALA A 156 11.65 -4.18 5.29
C ALA A 156 12.48 -3.11 4.56
N MET A 157 11.85 -2.40 3.63
CA MET A 157 12.44 -1.26 2.95
C MET A 157 11.99 0.02 3.64
N ILE A 158 12.94 0.91 3.93
CA ILE A 158 12.67 2.25 4.42
C ILE A 158 12.88 3.23 3.26
N GLY A 159 11.82 3.96 2.90
CA GLY A 159 11.87 5.08 1.97
C GLY A 159 11.74 6.41 2.70
N VAL A 160 12.75 7.26 2.63
CA VAL A 160 12.71 8.60 3.22
C VAL A 160 12.16 9.58 2.20
N LEU A 161 10.96 10.10 2.45
CA LEU A 161 10.34 11.09 1.57
C LEU A 161 11.11 12.40 1.57
N ARG A 162 11.21 13.04 0.41
CA ARG A 162 11.69 14.42 0.31
C ARG A 162 10.74 15.36 1.06
N GLY A 163 11.33 16.32 1.77
CA GLY A 163 10.56 17.42 2.36
C GLY A 163 9.88 18.24 1.26
N LEU A 164 8.77 18.89 1.60
CA LEU A 164 8.20 19.90 0.72
C LEU A 164 9.24 21.00 0.53
N ALA A 165 9.59 21.32 -0.72
CA ALA A 165 10.37 22.51 -0.98
C ALA A 165 9.56 23.71 -0.48
N THR A 166 10.08 24.41 0.51
CA THR A 166 9.56 25.73 0.89
C THR A 166 10.01 26.71 -0.18
N SER A 167 9.17 26.94 -1.18
CA SER A 167 9.27 28.09 -2.08
C SER A 167 8.71 29.33 -1.40
#